data_AF-X0VY39-F1
#
_entry.id   AF-X0VY39-F1
#
_cell.length_a   1.000
_cell.length_b   1.000
_cell.length_c   1.000
_cell.angle_alpha   90.00
_cell.angle_beta   90.00
_cell.angle_gamma   90.00
#
_symmetry.space_group_name_H-M   'P 1'
#
loop_
_entity.id
_entity.type
_entity.pdbx_description
1 polymer ?
#
loop_
_entity_poly.entity_id
_entity_poly.type
_entity_poly.pdbx_seq_one_letter_code
_entity_poly.pdbx_strand_id
1 'polypeptide(L)'
;MKFGSMKLFLFALILGLTAALPAANAAQPDLEWSPKTFDFQPGREVRYIDFENGNDMNPGTKSRPWKHHPWDKSAEGKAKTAKGIDTYCFKQGVAYRGALVAKESGTPGNPIRLTVDPSWGTGKAGFYGSVGIRGGWKRCTDKTAPEIPKPGRRKTWYTDLDPNLVPRLLWEVRAGEVT
;
A
#
# COMPACT_ATOMS: atom_id res chain seq x y z
N MET A 1 60.24 -34.75 -0.40
CA MET A 1 61.03 -33.59 -0.85
C MET A 1 60.86 -33.45 -2.35
N LYS A 2 60.71 -32.20 -2.83
CA LYS A 2 60.67 -31.72 -4.22
C LYS A 2 59.33 -31.74 -4.99
N PHE A 3 58.82 -30.52 -5.09
CA PHE A 3 58.04 -29.94 -6.18
C PHE A 3 58.59 -30.24 -7.59
N GLY A 4 57.70 -30.15 -8.57
CA GLY A 4 58.00 -29.73 -9.93
C GLY A 4 56.87 -30.14 -10.88
N SER A 5 56.45 -29.41 -11.89
CA SER A 5 56.66 -28.03 -12.30
C SER A 5 55.61 -27.76 -13.39
N MET A 6 55.05 -26.56 -13.38
CA MET A 6 54.14 -25.98 -14.36
C MET A 6 54.60 -26.13 -15.83
N LYS A 7 53.67 -26.36 -16.77
CA LYS A 7 53.78 -25.85 -18.15
C LYS A 7 52.40 -25.44 -18.70
N LEU A 8 52.26 -24.13 -18.86
CA LEU A 8 51.27 -23.44 -19.68
C LEU A 8 51.68 -23.58 -21.16
N PHE A 9 50.76 -23.93 -22.06
CA PHE A 9 50.88 -23.59 -23.47
C PHE A 9 49.51 -23.20 -24.04
N LEU A 10 49.43 -21.94 -24.44
CA LEU A 10 48.35 -21.32 -25.19
C LEU A 10 48.67 -21.52 -26.68
N PHE A 11 47.74 -22.04 -27.49
CA PHE A 11 47.73 -21.77 -28.93
C PHE A 11 46.27 -21.70 -29.41
N ALA A 12 45.88 -20.50 -29.83
CA ALA A 12 44.63 -20.22 -30.49
C ALA A 12 44.67 -20.69 -31.94
N LEU A 13 43.58 -21.27 -32.43
CA LEU A 13 43.27 -21.28 -33.86
C LEU A 13 41.77 -21.05 -34.02
N ILE A 14 41.45 -19.85 -34.52
CA ILE A 14 40.11 -19.41 -34.87
C ILE A 14 39.93 -19.63 -36.38
N LEU A 15 38.96 -20.48 -36.73
CA LEU A 15 38.16 -20.40 -37.96
C LEU A 15 36.74 -20.82 -37.52
N GLY A 16 35.67 -20.04 -37.58
CA GLY A 16 35.38 -18.91 -38.45
C GLY A 16 34.40 -19.34 -39.54
N LEU A 17 33.12 -19.56 -39.18
CA LEU A 17 31.93 -19.21 -39.98
C LEU A 17 30.65 -19.58 -39.20
N THR A 18 30.12 -18.66 -38.39
CA THR A 18 28.71 -18.68 -38.01
C THR A 18 28.03 -17.57 -38.80
N ALA A 19 27.18 -17.95 -39.75
CA ALA A 19 26.24 -17.01 -40.35
C ALA A 19 25.27 -16.57 -39.25
N ALA A 20 25.54 -15.42 -38.65
CA ALA A 20 24.59 -14.76 -37.77
C ALA A 20 23.42 -14.27 -38.63
N LEU A 21 22.25 -14.89 -38.47
CA LEU A 21 21.00 -14.26 -38.84
C LEU A 21 20.96 -12.89 -38.14
N PRO A 22 20.73 -11.77 -38.84
CA PRO A 22 20.43 -10.54 -38.15
C PRO A 22 19.07 -10.74 -37.47
N ALA A 23 19.08 -11.09 -36.19
CA ALA A 23 17.94 -10.83 -35.34
C ALA A 23 17.80 -9.30 -35.32
N ALA A 24 16.95 -8.77 -36.19
CA ALA A 24 16.39 -7.45 -36.02
C ALA A 24 15.65 -7.48 -34.68
N ASN A 25 16.38 -7.13 -33.61
CA ASN A 25 15.79 -6.86 -32.32
C ASN A 25 15.03 -5.55 -32.51
N ALA A 26 13.82 -5.66 -33.06
CA ALA A 26 12.87 -4.57 -33.07
C ALA A 26 12.75 -4.14 -31.61
N ALA A 27 13.31 -2.98 -31.28
CA ALA A 27 13.24 -2.41 -29.95
C ALA A 27 11.76 -2.42 -29.57
N GLN A 28 11.39 -3.31 -28.64
CA GLN A 28 10.05 -3.27 -28.08
C GLN A 28 9.90 -1.87 -27.51
N PRO A 29 8.83 -1.12 -27.85
CA PRO A 29 8.61 0.18 -27.26
C PRO A 29 8.46 -0.04 -25.76
N ASP A 30 9.51 0.28 -25.02
CA ASP A 30 9.51 0.20 -23.57
C ASP A 30 8.70 1.38 -23.04
N LEU A 31 7.93 1.16 -21.98
CA LEU A 31 7.18 2.23 -21.35
C LEU A 31 8.16 3.04 -20.49
N GLU A 32 8.61 4.19 -20.99
CA GLU A 32 9.42 5.09 -20.20
C GLU A 32 8.57 5.66 -19.03
N TRP A 33 8.95 5.26 -17.82
CA TRP A 33 8.33 5.77 -16.60
C TRP A 33 8.70 7.25 -16.38
N SER A 34 7.76 8.16 -16.67
CA SER A 34 7.93 9.61 -16.47
C SER A 34 6.70 10.23 -15.78
N PRO A 35 6.47 9.92 -14.49
CA PRO A 35 5.34 10.48 -13.75
C PRO A 35 5.56 11.98 -13.52
N LYS A 36 4.50 12.76 -13.70
CA LYS A 36 4.51 14.17 -13.32
C LYS A 36 4.52 14.29 -11.79
N THR A 37 5.15 15.36 -11.31
CA THR A 37 5.05 15.72 -9.89
C THR A 37 3.59 15.95 -9.53
N PHE A 38 3.18 15.45 -8.36
CA PHE A 38 1.84 15.68 -7.85
C PHE A 38 1.60 17.17 -7.61
N ASP A 39 0.52 17.71 -8.20
CA ASP A 39 0.09 19.09 -8.04
C ASP A 39 -1.30 19.12 -7.40
N PHE A 40 -1.43 19.83 -6.28
CA PHE A 40 -2.69 19.91 -5.54
C PHE A 40 -3.58 21.00 -6.12
N GLN A 41 -4.59 20.57 -6.89
CA GLN A 41 -5.56 21.44 -7.55
C GLN A 41 -6.96 21.24 -6.96
N PRO A 42 -7.30 21.90 -5.82
CA PRO A 42 -8.62 21.78 -5.23
C PRO A 42 -9.70 22.41 -6.11
N GLY A 43 -10.88 21.81 -6.09
CA GLY A 43 -12.10 22.40 -6.66
C GLY A 43 -12.67 23.52 -5.77
N ARG A 44 -13.90 23.95 -6.05
CA ARG A 44 -14.53 25.08 -5.35
C ARG A 44 -14.81 24.76 -3.88
N GLU A 45 -15.21 23.52 -3.63
CA GLU A 45 -15.49 23.04 -2.29
C GLU A 45 -14.53 21.90 -1.92
N VAL A 46 -13.87 22.05 -0.77
CA VAL A 46 -12.94 21.07 -0.22
C VAL A 46 -13.46 20.55 1.10
N ARG A 47 -13.40 19.23 1.28
CA ARG A 47 -13.68 18.56 2.55
C ARG A 47 -12.52 17.68 2.98
N TYR A 48 -12.24 17.69 4.27
CA TYR A 48 -11.10 17.02 4.87
C TYR A 48 -11.56 15.81 5.68
N ILE A 49 -10.87 14.69 5.51
CA ILE A 49 -11.21 13.39 6.09
C ILE A 49 -10.02 12.87 6.89
N ASP A 50 -10.22 12.68 8.18
CA ASP A 50 -9.29 12.04 9.11
C ASP A 50 -10.00 10.83 9.72
N PHE A 51 -9.73 9.63 9.18
CA PHE A 51 -10.40 8.41 9.61
C PHE A 51 -10.15 8.07 11.10
N GLU A 52 -8.98 8.43 11.61
CA GLU A 52 -8.60 8.14 13.00
C GLU A 52 -9.30 9.12 13.96
N ASN A 53 -9.13 10.42 13.73
CA ASN A 53 -9.49 11.45 14.72
C ASN A 53 -10.64 12.38 14.29
N GLY A 54 -11.17 12.19 13.08
CA GLY A 54 -12.30 12.97 12.57
C GLY A 54 -13.62 12.60 13.24
N ASN A 55 -14.63 13.42 12.95
CA ASN A 55 -15.99 13.21 13.43
C ASN A 55 -16.97 13.65 12.33
N ASP A 56 -17.94 12.79 11.98
CA ASP A 56 -18.86 13.05 10.88
C ASP A 56 -19.88 14.17 11.15
N MET A 57 -19.99 14.62 12.40
CA MET A 57 -20.77 15.81 12.79
C MET A 57 -20.02 17.13 12.56
N ASN A 58 -18.71 17.07 12.26
CA ASN A 58 -17.90 18.24 11.97
C ASN A 58 -18.30 18.90 10.64
N PRO A 59 -17.89 20.15 10.39
CA PRO A 59 -18.12 20.82 9.10
C PRO A 59 -17.26 20.27 7.94
N GLY A 60 -16.27 19.41 8.21
CA GLY A 60 -15.39 18.85 7.18
C GLY A 60 -14.28 19.81 6.73
N THR A 61 -13.95 20.80 7.57
CA THR A 61 -12.81 21.71 7.38
C THR A 61 -11.49 21.06 7.83
N LYS A 62 -10.34 21.57 7.42
CA LYS A 62 -9.01 21.05 7.83
C LYS A 62 -8.84 20.94 9.36
N SER A 63 -9.34 21.92 10.13
CA SER A 63 -9.26 21.94 11.60
C SER A 63 -10.32 21.07 12.29
N ARG A 64 -11.41 20.76 11.58
CA ARG A 64 -12.52 19.92 12.07
C ARG A 64 -12.94 18.98 10.94
N PRO A 65 -12.15 17.93 10.67
CA PRO A 65 -12.38 17.03 9.55
C PRO A 65 -13.51 16.04 9.87
N TRP A 66 -14.07 15.46 8.81
CA TRP A 66 -14.93 14.29 8.93
C TRP A 66 -14.13 13.04 9.24
N LYS A 67 -14.80 12.02 9.79
CA LYS A 67 -14.19 10.70 9.98
C LYS A 67 -14.28 9.90 8.69
N HIS A 68 -15.43 9.94 8.05
CA HIS A 68 -15.74 9.16 6.86
C HIS A 68 -16.05 10.05 5.66
N HIS A 69 -15.80 9.49 4.48
CA HIS A 69 -16.26 10.06 3.23
C HIS A 69 -17.79 9.87 3.10
N PRO A 70 -18.57 10.78 2.47
CA PRO A 70 -20.03 10.64 2.29
C PRO A 70 -20.46 9.32 1.61
N TRP A 71 -19.62 8.82 0.71
CA TRP A 71 -19.80 7.55 0.00
C TRP A 71 -19.46 6.31 0.81
N ASP A 72 -19.01 6.47 2.04
CA ASP A 72 -18.83 5.37 2.97
C ASP A 72 -20.15 4.93 3.59
N LYS A 73 -20.37 3.62 3.71
CA LYS A 73 -21.55 3.09 4.38
C LYS A 73 -21.60 3.51 5.86
N SER A 74 -20.44 3.60 6.50
CA SER A 74 -20.29 3.96 7.91
C SER A 74 -20.29 5.47 8.15
N ALA A 75 -20.37 6.29 7.11
CA ALA A 75 -20.51 7.73 7.29
C ALA A 75 -21.85 8.06 7.94
N GLU A 76 -21.82 8.97 8.90
CA GLU A 76 -22.96 9.47 9.66
C GLU A 76 -23.09 11.01 9.52
N GLY A 77 -24.05 11.61 10.23
CA GLY A 77 -24.10 13.04 10.44
C GLY A 77 -24.04 13.90 9.17
N LYS A 78 -23.28 14.99 9.26
CA LYS A 78 -23.11 15.96 8.16
C LYS A 78 -22.35 15.35 6.99
N ALA A 79 -21.35 14.51 7.27
CA ALA A 79 -20.58 13.82 6.25
C ALA A 79 -21.50 12.97 5.35
N LYS A 80 -22.40 12.17 5.93
CA LYS A 80 -23.30 11.28 5.18
C LYS A 80 -24.27 12.02 4.25
N THR A 81 -24.73 13.20 4.67
CA THR A 81 -25.71 13.99 3.91
C THR A 81 -25.08 14.90 2.87
N ALA A 82 -23.76 15.09 2.92
CA ALA A 82 -23.06 16.00 2.03
C ALA A 82 -23.04 15.49 0.58
N LYS A 83 -23.19 16.41 -0.38
CA LYS A 83 -23.26 16.17 -1.83
C LYS A 83 -22.70 17.37 -2.57
N GLY A 84 -22.34 17.21 -3.85
CA GLY A 84 -21.92 18.30 -4.72
C GLY A 84 -20.53 18.88 -4.41
N ILE A 85 -19.73 18.17 -3.60
CA ILE A 85 -18.38 18.59 -3.23
C ILE A 85 -17.38 18.11 -4.30
N ASP A 86 -16.55 19.04 -4.77
CA ASP A 86 -15.59 18.78 -5.84
C ASP A 86 -14.32 18.06 -5.35
N THR A 87 -13.90 18.26 -4.09
CA THR A 87 -12.62 17.75 -3.60
C THR A 87 -12.69 17.21 -2.17
N TYR A 88 -12.21 15.98 -2.00
CA TYR A 88 -12.07 15.33 -0.71
C TYR A 88 -10.59 15.04 -0.45
N CYS A 89 -10.04 15.66 0.59
CA CYS A 89 -8.67 15.51 1.03
C CYS A 89 -8.59 14.49 2.18
N PHE A 90 -7.91 13.38 1.94
CA PHE A 90 -7.61 12.38 2.96
C PHE A 90 -6.32 12.77 3.68
N LYS A 91 -6.31 12.65 5.01
CA LYS A 91 -5.15 13.03 5.82
C LYS A 91 -3.95 12.13 5.52
N GLN A 92 -2.80 12.74 5.27
CA GLN A 92 -1.55 12.00 5.10
C GLN A 92 -1.13 11.31 6.39
N GLY A 93 -0.62 10.08 6.26
CA GLY A 93 -0.22 9.24 7.40
C GLY A 93 -1.37 8.47 8.06
N VAL A 94 -2.61 8.73 7.65
CA VAL A 94 -3.79 8.03 8.15
C VAL A 94 -4.22 6.97 7.16
N ALA A 95 -4.43 5.74 7.66
CA ALA A 95 -4.99 4.66 6.88
C ALA A 95 -6.52 4.74 6.87
N TYR A 96 -7.11 4.98 5.69
CA TYR A 96 -8.55 4.91 5.52
C TYR A 96 -8.98 3.45 5.40
N ARG A 97 -9.80 2.95 6.34
CA ARG A 97 -10.25 1.54 6.39
C ARG A 97 -11.75 1.39 6.17
N GLY A 98 -12.29 2.22 5.31
CA GLY A 98 -13.68 2.16 4.87
C GLY A 98 -13.82 1.67 3.42
N ALA A 99 -15.05 1.67 2.93
CA ALA A 99 -15.36 1.28 1.55
C ALA A 99 -16.20 2.38 0.89
N LEU A 100 -15.70 2.89 -0.24
CA LEU A 100 -16.37 3.97 -0.96
C LEU A 100 -17.22 3.41 -2.10
N VAL A 101 -18.52 3.67 -2.06
CA VAL A 101 -19.43 3.39 -3.17
C VAL A 101 -19.81 4.73 -3.80
N ALA A 102 -19.17 5.08 -4.91
CA ALA A 102 -19.40 6.36 -5.57
C ALA A 102 -20.87 6.55 -5.96
N LYS A 103 -21.44 7.70 -5.61
CA LYS A 103 -22.87 8.02 -5.84
C LYS A 103 -23.08 9.22 -6.76
N GLU A 104 -22.01 9.91 -7.13
CA GLU A 104 -22.05 11.14 -7.91
C GLU A 104 -20.91 11.10 -8.93
N SER A 105 -21.06 11.90 -9.98
CA SER A 105 -20.06 12.09 -11.03
C SER A 105 -19.72 13.56 -11.15
N GLY A 106 -18.46 13.85 -11.45
CA GLY A 106 -18.06 15.20 -11.85
C GLY A 106 -18.54 15.54 -13.26
N THR A 107 -18.22 16.76 -13.69
CA THR A 107 -18.49 17.24 -15.06
C THR A 107 -17.19 17.56 -15.79
N PRO A 108 -17.20 17.69 -17.13
CA PRO A 108 -16.03 18.17 -17.87
C PRO A 108 -15.50 19.49 -17.27
N GLY A 109 -14.20 19.52 -16.95
CA GLY A 109 -13.55 20.66 -16.30
C GLY A 109 -13.75 20.76 -14.78
N ASN A 110 -14.73 20.04 -14.21
CA ASN A 110 -14.97 19.97 -12.77
C ASN A 110 -15.13 18.51 -12.28
N PRO A 111 -14.05 17.72 -12.28
CA PRO A 111 -14.08 16.35 -11.76
C PRO A 111 -14.15 16.33 -10.23
N ILE A 112 -14.76 15.28 -9.69
CA ILE A 112 -14.65 14.96 -8.25
C ILE A 112 -13.25 14.39 -8.00
N ARG A 113 -12.53 14.97 -7.05
CA ARG A 113 -11.15 14.62 -6.72
C ARG A 113 -11.08 13.97 -5.34
N LEU A 114 -10.60 12.73 -5.29
CA LEU A 114 -10.17 12.08 -4.05
C LEU A 114 -8.65 12.21 -3.99
N THR A 115 -8.13 12.99 -3.06
CA THR A 115 -6.73 13.43 -3.09
C THR A 115 -6.18 13.70 -1.70
N VAL A 116 -4.98 14.27 -1.63
CA VAL A 116 -4.33 14.74 -0.41
C VAL A 116 -4.01 16.22 -0.53
N ASP A 117 -4.05 16.94 0.59
CA ASP A 117 -3.43 18.26 0.71
C ASP A 117 -2.01 18.06 1.26
N PRO A 118 -0.94 18.38 0.51
CA PRO A 118 0.45 18.17 0.93
C PRO A 118 0.85 18.88 2.23
N SER A 119 0.08 19.89 2.66
CA SER A 119 0.30 20.60 3.92
C SER A 119 -0.35 19.93 5.13
N TRP A 120 -1.08 18.81 4.93
CA TRP A 120 -1.94 18.23 5.97
C TRP A 120 -1.66 16.76 6.27
N GLY A 121 -0.99 16.53 7.41
CA GLY A 121 -0.53 15.22 7.84
C GLY A 121 0.89 14.95 7.36
N THR A 122 1.38 13.74 7.56
CA THR A 122 2.76 13.36 7.18
C THR A 122 2.80 11.90 6.78
N GLY A 123 3.51 11.59 5.70
CA GLY A 123 3.57 10.24 5.13
C GLY A 123 2.55 10.01 4.00
N LYS A 124 2.33 8.75 3.65
CA LYS A 124 1.39 8.38 2.57
C LYS A 124 -0.03 8.31 3.12
N ALA A 125 -0.99 8.89 2.42
CA ALA A 125 -2.40 8.52 2.62
C ALA A 125 -2.67 7.22 1.86
N GLY A 126 -3.47 6.32 2.42
CA GLY A 126 -3.74 5.05 1.77
C GLY A 126 -5.09 4.46 2.18
N PHE A 127 -5.70 3.75 1.23
CA PHE A 127 -6.86 2.91 1.47
C PHE A 127 -6.38 1.51 1.83
N TYR A 128 -6.79 1.00 2.98
CA TYR A 128 -6.38 -0.31 3.45
C TYR A 128 -7.61 -1.17 3.73
N GLY A 129 -7.79 -2.21 2.92
CA GLY A 129 -8.76 -3.29 3.18
C GLY A 129 -8.27 -4.34 4.20
N SER A 130 -7.14 -4.09 4.86
CA SER A 130 -6.56 -4.93 5.90
C SER A 130 -6.79 -4.34 7.29
N VAL A 131 -6.47 -5.09 8.32
CA VAL A 131 -6.37 -4.60 9.70
C VAL A 131 -4.95 -4.84 10.22
N GLY A 132 -4.43 -3.89 10.99
CA GLY A 132 -3.10 -4.01 11.57
C GLY A 132 -3.14 -4.78 12.89
N ILE A 133 -2.39 -5.87 12.97
CA ILE A 133 -2.17 -6.61 14.23
C ILE A 133 -0.91 -6.02 14.88
N ARG A 134 -1.09 -5.09 15.83
CA ARG A 134 0.02 -4.31 16.42
C ARG A 134 0.65 -4.93 17.68
N GLY A 135 0.04 -5.97 18.24
CA GLY A 135 0.46 -6.56 19.50
C GLY A 135 -0.34 -7.82 19.83
N GLY A 136 -0.19 -8.30 21.07
CA GLY A 136 -0.89 -9.51 21.53
C GLY A 136 -0.18 -10.83 21.19
N TRP A 137 0.99 -10.75 20.52
CA TRP A 137 1.81 -11.91 20.22
C TRP A 137 2.36 -12.57 21.48
N LYS A 138 2.01 -13.84 21.66
CA LYS A 138 2.47 -14.71 22.74
C LYS A 138 3.29 -15.84 22.16
N ARG A 139 4.39 -16.20 22.82
CA ARG A 139 5.18 -17.35 22.42
C ARG A 139 4.44 -18.63 22.79
N CYS A 140 4.40 -19.59 21.89
CA CYS A 140 3.76 -20.88 22.13
C CYS A 140 4.53 -21.68 23.20
N THR A 141 3.79 -22.34 24.09
CA THR A 141 4.33 -23.18 25.17
C THR A 141 3.62 -24.52 25.23
N ASP A 142 4.19 -25.48 25.95
CA ASP A 142 3.59 -26.81 26.12
C ASP A 142 2.19 -26.76 26.76
N LYS A 143 1.89 -25.70 27.53
CA LYS A 143 0.59 -25.48 28.17
C LYS A 143 -0.41 -24.75 27.26
N THR A 144 0.06 -23.78 26.49
CA THR A 144 -0.81 -22.84 25.76
C THR A 144 -1.08 -23.26 24.31
N ALA A 145 -0.23 -24.10 23.72
CA ALA A 145 -0.35 -24.56 22.34
C ALA A 145 0.10 -26.04 22.20
N PRO A 146 -0.54 -26.99 22.91
CA PRO A 146 -0.19 -28.41 22.84
C PRO A 146 -0.34 -29.02 21.43
N GLU A 147 -1.19 -28.44 20.59
CA GLU A 147 -1.47 -28.84 19.21
C GLU A 147 -0.30 -28.57 18.24
N ILE A 148 0.59 -27.62 18.55
CA ILE A 148 1.76 -27.33 17.72
C ILE A 148 2.86 -28.36 18.02
N PRO A 149 3.55 -28.96 17.03
CA PRO A 149 4.61 -29.94 17.28
C PRO A 149 5.74 -29.43 18.18
N LYS A 150 6.17 -30.25 19.16
CA LYS A 150 7.21 -29.91 20.16
C LYS A 150 8.48 -29.27 19.57
N PRO A 151 9.07 -29.76 18.44
CA PRO A 151 10.30 -29.17 17.90
C PRO A 151 10.15 -27.72 17.43
N GLY A 152 8.97 -27.34 16.93
CA GLY A 152 8.67 -25.99 16.42
C GLY A 152 8.05 -25.06 17.46
N ARG A 153 7.36 -25.63 18.46
CA ARG A 153 6.49 -24.89 19.40
C ARG A 153 7.15 -23.65 20.01
N ARG A 154 8.36 -23.78 20.56
CA ARG A 154 9.05 -22.65 21.23
C ARG A 154 9.58 -21.57 20.27
N LYS A 155 9.53 -21.82 18.95
CA LYS A 155 9.88 -20.86 17.89
C LYS A 155 8.64 -20.23 17.25
N THR A 156 7.44 -20.70 17.59
CA THR A 156 6.17 -20.19 17.07
C THR A 156 5.57 -19.16 18.01
N TRP A 157 4.94 -18.15 17.43
CA TRP A 157 4.15 -17.14 18.13
C TRP A 157 2.72 -17.19 17.63
N TYR A 158 1.78 -16.82 18.49
CA TYR A 158 0.37 -16.72 18.16
C TYR A 158 -0.22 -15.44 18.75
N THR A 159 -1.33 -14.99 18.18
CA THR A 159 -2.19 -13.98 18.79
C THR A 159 -3.63 -14.39 18.54
N ASP A 160 -4.49 -14.07 19.49
CA ASP A 160 -5.92 -14.28 19.36
C ASP A 160 -6.47 -13.20 18.42
N LEU A 161 -7.26 -13.59 17.42
CA LEU A 161 -7.95 -12.68 16.51
C LEU A 161 -9.43 -12.60 16.87
N ASP A 162 -10.10 -11.53 16.46
CA ASP A 162 -11.56 -11.47 16.47
C ASP A 162 -12.12 -12.67 15.70
N PRO A 163 -13.04 -13.46 16.26
CA PRO A 163 -13.59 -14.64 15.58
C PRO A 163 -14.31 -14.31 14.25
N ASN A 164 -14.76 -13.06 14.08
CA ASN A 164 -15.36 -12.59 12.82
C ASN A 164 -14.31 -12.17 11.78
N LEU A 165 -13.03 -12.08 12.18
CA LEU A 165 -11.91 -11.77 11.30
C LEU A 165 -11.23 -13.09 10.90
N VAL A 166 -11.56 -13.59 9.70
CA VAL A 166 -10.96 -14.80 9.14
C VAL A 166 -10.04 -14.41 7.96
N PRO A 167 -8.81 -13.93 8.21
CA PRO A 167 -7.93 -13.48 7.15
C PRO A 167 -7.48 -14.67 6.30
N ARG A 168 -7.44 -14.47 4.98
CA ARG A 168 -6.88 -15.45 4.03
C ARG A 168 -5.42 -15.17 3.68
N LEU A 169 -4.96 -13.95 3.95
CA LEU A 169 -3.60 -13.50 3.71
C LEU A 169 -3.11 -12.78 4.96
N LEU A 170 -1.85 -13.04 5.32
CA LEU A 170 -1.13 -12.33 6.36
C LEU A 170 0.15 -11.79 5.73
N TRP A 171 0.44 -10.53 6.02
CA TRP A 171 1.61 -9.83 5.52
C TRP A 171 2.35 -9.24 6.71
N GLU A 172 3.68 -9.36 6.71
CA GLU A 172 4.51 -8.68 7.69
C GLU A 172 4.89 -7.29 7.15
N VAL A 173 4.85 -6.28 8.02
CA VAL A 173 5.36 -4.95 7.66
C VAL A 173 6.65 -4.70 8.42
N ARG A 174 7.77 -4.59 7.71
CA ARG A 174 9.08 -4.24 8.26
C ARG A 174 9.56 -2.92 7.69
N ALA A 175 9.97 -2.00 8.56
CA ALA A 175 10.44 -0.66 8.17
C ALA A 175 9.49 0.10 7.22
N GLY A 176 8.18 -0.16 7.31
CA GLY A 176 7.17 0.47 6.45
C GLY A 176 6.91 -0.23 5.11
N GLU A 177 7.61 -1.34 4.84
CA GLU A 177 7.44 -2.15 3.64
C GLU A 177 6.79 -3.49 3.96
N VAL A 178 5.95 -3.96 3.04
CA VAL A 178 5.32 -5.29 3.12
C VAL A 178 6.33 -6.34 2.64
N THR A 179 6.60 -7.34 3.48
CA THR A 179 7.53 -8.45 3.21
C THR A 179 6.82 -9.80 3.27
#